data_AF-A0A8B9MEN8-F1
#
_entry.id   AF-A0A8B9MEN8-F1
#
_cell.length_a   1.000
_cell.length_b   1.000
_cell.length_c   1.000
_cell.angle_alpha   90.00
_cell.angle_beta   90.00
_cell.angle_gamma   90.00
#
_symmetry.space_group_name_H-M   'P 1'
#
loop_
_entity.id
_entity.type
_entity.pdbx_description
1 polymer ?
#
loop_
_entity_poly.entity_id
_entity_poly.type
_entity_poly.pdbx_seq_one_letter_code
_entity_poly.pdbx_strand_id
1 'polypeptide(L)'
;QRSLAVPPRPRQHGGAGEVWGGAGPSGKGGALRKGRGSGVTDTSTPQEEEEEEEGQAGAKAPGLGGGRRYVPPRLVPVQYDAVGEERERRAREAARRRALSSSVIRELREELSEAPQELGGAGGAFAPPRASRLRTQYEEAMLVRLSETKRERAKRRQAAAAGGGLAAITHFGDIGALLETTNQVSPTAPPPG
;
A
#
# COMPACT_ATOMS: atom_id res chain seq x y z
N GLN A 1 -57.71 25.13 -21.09
CA GLN A 1 -58.01 24.20 -19.98
C GLN A 1 -57.91 22.78 -20.49
N ARG A 2 -57.02 21.96 -19.92
CA ARG A 2 -57.06 20.48 -19.91
C ARG A 2 -55.91 20.01 -19.01
N SER A 3 -56.26 19.67 -17.77
CA SER A 3 -55.37 19.08 -16.76
C SER A 3 -55.17 17.61 -17.08
N LEU A 4 -53.90 17.17 -17.16
CA LEU A 4 -53.56 15.75 -17.23
C LEU A 4 -53.58 15.19 -15.79
N ALA A 5 -54.59 14.37 -15.51
CA ALA A 5 -54.74 13.68 -14.23
C ALA A 5 -53.75 12.52 -14.13
N VAL A 6 -52.91 12.52 -13.10
CA VAL A 6 -52.02 11.41 -12.73
C VAL A 6 -52.83 10.39 -11.92
N PRO A 7 -52.85 9.09 -12.26
CA PRO A 7 -53.58 8.10 -11.47
C PRO A 7 -52.85 7.77 -10.15
N PRO A 8 -53.57 7.50 -9.04
CA PRO A 8 -52.95 7.15 -7.77
C PRO A 8 -52.36 5.74 -7.78
N ARG A 9 -51.22 5.57 -7.11
CA ARG A 9 -50.54 4.28 -6.91
C ARG A 9 -51.34 3.37 -5.96
N PRO A 10 -51.37 2.05 -6.19
CA PRO A 10 -52.05 1.12 -5.29
C PRO A 10 -51.32 1.01 -3.95
N ARG A 11 -52.10 1.13 -2.87
CA ARG A 11 -51.71 0.81 -1.50
C ARG A 11 -51.57 -0.71 -1.36
N GLN A 12 -50.42 -1.20 -0.91
CA GLN A 12 -50.32 -2.55 -0.35
C GLN A 12 -50.37 -2.44 1.18
N HIS A 13 -51.41 -3.03 1.77
CA HIS A 13 -51.60 -3.24 3.20
C HIS A 13 -51.60 -4.75 3.48
N GLY A 14 -50.90 -5.16 4.53
CA GLY A 14 -50.99 -6.48 5.20
C GLY A 14 -50.33 -7.64 4.45
N GLY A 15 -49.64 -8.60 5.06
CA GLY A 15 -49.50 -8.95 6.47
C GLY A 15 -49.34 -10.47 6.56
N ALA A 16 -48.23 -10.95 7.11
CA ALA A 16 -47.93 -12.30 7.65
C ALA A 16 -46.41 -12.30 7.88
N GLY A 17 -45.83 -12.56 9.06
CA GLY A 17 -46.25 -13.51 10.08
C GLY A 17 -45.25 -14.66 10.10
N GLU A 18 -43.99 -14.41 10.45
CA GLU A 18 -43.04 -15.47 10.84
C GLU A 18 -42.24 -15.04 12.06
N VAL A 19 -42.76 -15.43 13.22
CA VAL A 19 -42.06 -15.50 14.50
C VAL A 19 -41.15 -16.72 14.46
N TRP A 20 -39.84 -16.51 14.37
CA TRP A 20 -38.87 -17.56 14.66
C TRP A 20 -38.62 -17.57 16.17
N GLY A 21 -39.45 -18.32 16.90
CA GLY A 21 -39.16 -18.78 18.24
C GLY A 21 -38.55 -20.18 18.18
N GLY A 22 -37.53 -20.44 19.02
CA GLY A 22 -37.04 -21.82 19.19
C GLY A 22 -35.62 -21.89 19.73
N ALA A 23 -35.51 -21.96 21.05
CA ALA A 23 -34.28 -22.17 21.80
C ALA A 23 -33.71 -23.59 21.62
N GLY A 24 -32.38 -23.70 21.74
CA GLY A 24 -31.69 -24.95 22.01
C GLY A 24 -30.19 -24.74 22.24
N PRO A 25 -29.68 -24.79 23.48
CA PRO A 25 -28.25 -24.89 23.74
C PRO A 25 -27.84 -26.36 23.79
N SER A 26 -27.19 -26.87 22.74
CA SER A 26 -26.61 -28.23 22.74
C SER A 26 -25.09 -28.19 22.73
N GLY A 27 -24.52 -28.51 23.90
CA GLY A 27 -23.50 -29.55 24.03
C GLY A 27 -22.20 -29.46 23.22
N LYS A 28 -21.14 -29.07 23.93
CA LYS A 28 -19.83 -29.76 24.02
C LYS A 28 -19.18 -30.25 22.72
N GLY A 29 -18.16 -29.53 22.28
CA GLY A 29 -17.08 -30.04 21.44
C GLY A 29 -15.76 -29.40 21.84
N GLY A 30 -15.02 -30.05 22.73
CA GLY A 30 -13.67 -29.62 23.13
C GLY A 30 -12.71 -29.77 21.96
N ALA A 31 -12.24 -28.65 21.42
CA ALA A 31 -11.08 -28.63 20.54
C ALA A 31 -9.84 -28.32 21.39
N LEU A 32 -9.14 -29.40 21.75
CA LEU A 32 -7.79 -29.40 22.30
C LEU A 32 -6.88 -28.53 21.41
N ARG A 33 -6.62 -27.30 21.85
CA ARG A 33 -5.56 -26.47 21.26
C ARG A 33 -4.22 -27.10 21.64
N LYS A 34 -3.72 -27.99 20.78
CA LYS A 34 -2.30 -28.37 20.82
C LYS A 34 -1.48 -27.09 20.65
N GLY A 35 -0.70 -26.76 21.68
CA GLY A 35 0.31 -25.73 21.60
C GLY A 35 1.21 -25.99 20.41
N ARG A 36 1.26 -25.05 19.47
CA ARG A 36 2.42 -24.92 18.59
C ARG A 36 3.46 -24.19 19.42
N GLY A 37 4.37 -24.97 19.98
CA GLY A 37 5.59 -24.45 20.56
C GLY A 37 6.31 -23.55 19.58
N SER A 38 6.78 -22.43 20.09
CA SER A 38 7.83 -21.62 19.47
C SER A 38 9.08 -22.48 19.32
N GLY A 39 9.55 -22.64 18.08
CA GLY A 39 10.80 -23.34 17.82
C GLY A 39 10.98 -23.52 16.32
N VAL A 40 11.51 -22.49 15.65
CA VAL A 40 12.32 -22.65 14.45
C VAL A 40 12.98 -21.32 14.11
N THR A 41 14.29 -21.26 14.35
CA THR A 41 15.27 -20.89 13.35
C THR A 41 16.51 -21.73 13.65
N ASP A 42 16.43 -23.04 13.39
CA ASP A 42 17.64 -23.80 13.08
C ASP A 42 18.00 -23.44 11.65
N THR A 43 19.18 -22.85 11.51
CA THR A 43 19.89 -22.66 10.25
C THR A 43 20.19 -24.03 9.64
N SER A 44 19.34 -24.48 8.72
CA SER A 44 19.62 -25.63 7.87
C SER A 44 20.15 -25.14 6.52
N THR A 45 21.48 -25.17 6.42
CA THR A 45 22.24 -25.36 5.18
C THR A 45 21.54 -26.39 4.29
N PRO A 46 21.30 -26.13 2.99
CA PRO A 46 20.95 -27.20 2.09
C PRO A 46 22.20 -28.05 1.88
N GLN A 47 22.09 -29.32 2.28
CA GLN A 47 23.02 -30.38 1.93
C GLN A 47 23.11 -30.52 0.41
N GLU A 48 24.34 -30.71 -0.02
CA GLU A 48 24.74 -31.21 -1.32
C GLU A 48 24.06 -32.56 -1.56
N GLU A 49 23.25 -32.65 -2.63
CA GLU A 49 22.95 -33.92 -3.29
C GLU A 49 23.65 -33.86 -4.65
N GLU A 50 24.82 -34.52 -4.70
CA GLU A 50 25.50 -34.91 -5.93
C GLU A 50 24.63 -35.94 -6.64
N GLU A 51 23.94 -35.53 -7.70
CA GLU A 51 23.60 -36.44 -8.80
C GLU A 51 24.63 -36.22 -9.92
N GLU A 52 25.61 -37.11 -9.95
CA GLU A 52 26.45 -37.35 -11.11
C GLU A 52 25.56 -37.93 -12.24
N GLU A 53 25.18 -37.10 -13.20
CA GLU A 53 24.88 -37.58 -14.55
C GLU A 53 25.84 -36.88 -15.51
N GLU A 54 26.76 -37.68 -16.06
CA GLU A 54 27.79 -37.29 -17.02
C GLU A 54 27.19 -36.62 -18.27
N GLY A 55 26.96 -35.32 -18.19
CA GLY A 55 26.65 -34.45 -19.32
C GLY A 55 27.90 -34.09 -20.11
N GLN A 56 28.39 -35.07 -20.87
CA GLN A 56 29.39 -34.99 -21.94
C GLN A 56 29.82 -33.57 -22.35
N ALA A 57 31.09 -33.26 -22.06
CA ALA A 57 31.83 -32.12 -22.55
C ALA A 57 31.65 -31.96 -24.08
N GLY A 58 30.93 -30.90 -24.46
CA GLY A 58 30.67 -30.54 -25.84
C GLY A 58 31.08 -29.11 -26.12
N ALA A 59 32.37 -28.80 -25.94
CA ALA A 59 32.97 -27.62 -26.55
C ALA A 59 32.83 -27.73 -28.07
N LYS A 60 31.83 -27.06 -28.66
CA LYS A 60 31.74 -26.86 -30.10
C LYS A 60 31.56 -25.36 -30.37
N ALA A 61 32.61 -24.79 -30.96
CA ALA A 61 32.56 -23.48 -31.59
C ALA A 61 31.40 -23.41 -32.60
N PRO A 62 30.80 -22.23 -32.82
CA PRO A 62 29.64 -22.07 -33.69
C PRO A 62 30.05 -22.16 -35.17
N GLY A 63 30.13 -23.38 -35.67
CA GLY A 63 30.18 -23.71 -37.09
C GLY A 63 28.98 -24.58 -37.43
N LEU A 64 28.22 -24.12 -38.43
CA LEU A 64 27.06 -24.72 -39.07
C LEU A 64 26.93 -26.25 -38.97
N GLY A 65 25.73 -26.74 -38.62
CA GLY A 65 25.33 -28.11 -38.94
C GLY A 65 24.24 -28.71 -38.04
N GLY A 66 22.99 -28.72 -38.52
CA GLY A 66 21.96 -29.68 -38.10
C GLY A 66 21.14 -29.36 -36.85
N GLY A 67 19.95 -28.78 -37.07
CA GLY A 67 18.73 -29.11 -36.30
C GLY A 67 18.62 -28.71 -34.82
N ARG A 68 19.54 -27.95 -34.23
CA ARG A 68 19.40 -27.56 -32.81
C ARG A 68 18.53 -26.30 -32.67
N ARG A 69 17.37 -26.47 -32.02
CA ARG A 69 16.48 -25.37 -31.62
C ARG A 69 17.25 -24.43 -30.68
N TYR A 70 17.10 -23.12 -30.89
CA TYR A 70 17.71 -22.10 -30.05
C TYR A 70 17.29 -22.28 -28.59
N VAL A 71 18.28 -22.27 -27.69
CA VAL A 71 18.06 -22.28 -26.25
C VAL A 71 18.42 -20.89 -25.72
N PRO A 72 17.44 -20.11 -25.23
CA PRO A 72 17.71 -18.81 -24.62
C PRO A 72 18.66 -18.94 -23.42
N PRO A 73 19.58 -17.99 -23.22
CA PRO A 73 20.50 -18.02 -22.10
C PRO A 73 19.75 -17.90 -20.76
N ARG A 74 20.24 -18.62 -19.75
CA ARG A 74 19.70 -18.55 -18.39
C ARG A 74 20.30 -17.33 -17.68
N LEU A 75 19.44 -16.44 -17.21
CA LEU A 75 19.85 -15.28 -16.42
C LEU A 75 20.03 -15.70 -14.95
N VAL A 76 21.14 -15.29 -14.34
CA VAL A 76 21.43 -15.47 -12.91
C VAL A 76 21.54 -14.09 -12.27
N PRO A 77 20.98 -13.85 -11.07
CA PRO A 77 21.17 -12.59 -10.37
C PRO A 77 22.65 -12.34 -10.10
N VAL A 78 23.22 -11.34 -10.77
CA VAL A 78 24.56 -10.82 -10.46
C VAL A 78 24.39 -9.74 -9.40
N GLN A 79 25.01 -9.92 -8.24
CA GLN A 79 24.97 -8.91 -7.19
C GLN A 79 25.83 -7.72 -7.60
N TYR A 80 25.27 -6.51 -7.49
CA TYR A 80 26.00 -5.26 -7.72
C TYR A 80 26.36 -4.66 -6.35
N ASP A 81 27.64 -4.40 -6.08
CA ASP A 81 28.11 -3.99 -4.75
C ASP A 81 27.52 -2.65 -4.27
N ALA A 82 27.06 -1.80 -5.20
CA ALA A 82 26.42 -0.53 -4.90
C ALA A 82 25.02 -0.66 -4.24
N VAL A 83 24.41 -1.84 -4.23
CA VAL A 83 23.02 -2.02 -3.75
C VAL A 83 22.90 -1.75 -2.24
N GLY A 84 23.94 -2.05 -1.44
CA GLY A 84 23.91 -1.81 0.01
C GLY A 84 23.85 -0.34 0.36
N GLU A 85 24.81 0.43 -0.15
CA GLU A 85 24.93 1.87 0.12
C GLU A 85 23.77 2.67 -0.50
N GLU A 86 23.34 2.33 -1.72
CA GLU A 86 22.19 2.98 -2.35
C GLU A 86 20.89 2.70 -1.61
N ARG A 87 20.70 1.47 -1.10
CA ARG A 87 19.51 1.12 -0.32
C ARG A 87 19.46 1.88 0.99
N GLU A 88 20.60 2.04 1.67
CA GLU A 88 20.68 2.83 2.89
C GLU A 88 20.46 4.32 2.61
N ARG A 89 21.08 4.86 1.56
CA ARG A 89 20.85 6.25 1.13
C ARG A 89 19.38 6.50 0.80
N ARG A 90 18.75 5.60 0.05
CA ARG A 90 17.32 5.66 -0.26
C ARG A 90 16.44 5.58 0.98
N ALA A 91 16.82 4.76 1.97
CA ALA A 91 16.10 4.67 3.24
C ALA A 91 16.21 5.98 4.03
N ARG A 92 17.41 6.58 4.12
CA ARG A 92 17.63 7.90 4.76
C ARG A 92 16.84 9.00 4.06
N GLU A 93 16.86 9.04 2.72
CA GLU A 93 16.07 9.99 1.93
C GLU A 93 14.56 9.78 2.12
N ALA A 94 14.08 8.54 2.19
CA ALA A 94 12.68 8.22 2.44
C ALA A 94 12.25 8.66 3.86
N ALA A 95 13.11 8.46 4.86
CA ALA A 95 12.89 8.95 6.22
C ALA A 95 12.79 10.48 6.24
N ARG A 96 13.69 11.19 5.54
CA ARG A 96 13.62 12.65 5.38
C ARG A 96 12.32 13.09 4.69
N ARG A 97 11.93 12.46 3.59
CA ARG A 97 10.67 12.78 2.91
C ARG A 97 9.46 12.55 3.81
N ARG A 98 9.47 11.47 4.59
CA ARG A 98 8.43 11.16 5.57
C ARG A 98 8.35 12.25 6.63
N ALA A 99 9.49 12.64 7.20
CA ALA A 99 9.61 13.69 8.18
C ALA A 99 9.11 15.06 7.67
N LEU A 100 9.50 15.45 6.45
CA LEU A 100 9.01 16.68 5.80
C LEU A 100 7.50 16.64 5.51
N SER A 101 6.92 15.44 5.40
CA SER A 101 5.49 15.23 5.18
C SER A 101 4.71 14.96 6.47
N SER A 102 5.34 15.07 7.64
CA SER A 102 4.69 14.89 8.93
C SER A 102 3.69 16.03 9.22
N SER A 103 2.70 15.76 10.07
CA SER A 103 1.63 16.71 10.38
C SER A 103 2.15 18.04 10.92
N VAL A 104 3.13 18.01 11.83
CA VAL A 104 3.73 19.22 12.43
C VAL A 104 4.40 20.09 11.38
N ILE A 105 5.24 19.51 10.52
CA ILE A 105 5.94 20.27 9.47
C ILE A 105 4.92 20.82 8.45
N ARG A 106 3.87 20.06 8.15
CA ARG A 106 2.78 20.52 7.28
C ARG A 106 2.03 21.70 7.89
N GLU A 107 1.67 21.65 9.17
CA GLU A 107 0.97 22.73 9.88
C GLU A 107 1.80 24.01 9.93
N LEU A 108 3.09 23.91 10.27
CA LEU A 108 4.01 25.06 10.23
C LEU A 108 4.12 25.66 8.82
N ARG A 109 4.17 24.80 7.79
CA ARG A 109 4.18 25.27 6.40
C ARG A 109 2.89 26.00 6.05
N GLU A 110 1.75 25.51 6.52
CA GLU A 110 0.43 26.13 6.28
C GLU A 110 0.31 27.49 6.97
N GLU A 111 0.82 27.65 8.19
CA GLU A 111 0.85 28.94 8.91
C GLU A 111 1.75 29.98 8.25
N LEU A 112 2.90 29.53 7.72
CA LEU A 112 3.86 30.40 7.03
C LEU A 112 3.49 30.64 5.56
N SER A 113 2.59 29.84 4.98
CA SER A 113 2.19 29.97 3.59
C SER A 113 0.94 30.83 3.44
N GLU A 114 1.01 31.87 2.62
CA GLU A 114 -0.15 32.69 2.25
C GLU A 114 -1.04 32.05 1.17
N ALA A 115 -0.70 30.83 0.70
CA ALA A 115 -1.44 30.16 -0.37
C ALA A 115 -2.81 29.63 0.14
N PRO A 116 -3.90 29.76 -0.64
CA PRO A 116 -5.21 29.28 -0.22
C PRO A 116 -5.22 27.75 -0.08
N GLN A 117 -5.87 27.26 0.99
CA GLN A 117 -6.04 25.83 1.21
C GLN A 117 -7.25 25.31 0.42
N GLU A 118 -7.05 24.23 -0.34
CA GLU A 118 -8.13 23.47 -0.96
C GLU A 118 -8.87 22.65 0.10
N LEU A 119 -9.84 23.28 0.76
CA LEU A 119 -10.79 22.56 1.59
C LEU A 119 -11.68 21.69 0.68
N GLY A 120 -11.84 20.41 1.04
CA GLY A 120 -12.75 19.51 0.34
C GLY A 120 -14.16 20.12 0.25
N GLY A 121 -14.85 19.89 -0.86
CA GLY A 121 -16.16 20.48 -1.15
C GLY A 121 -17.21 20.29 -0.03
N ALA A 122 -18.31 21.05 -0.14
CA ALA A 122 -19.40 21.16 0.83
C ALA A 122 -19.62 19.90 1.69
N GLY A 123 -19.01 19.89 2.88
CA GLY A 123 -18.97 18.70 3.74
C GLY A 123 -17.75 18.60 4.64
N GLY A 124 -16.73 19.46 4.48
CA GLY A 124 -15.55 19.47 5.35
C GLY A 124 -14.77 18.15 5.29
N ALA A 125 -14.92 17.41 4.19
CA ALA A 125 -14.22 16.15 4.02
C ALA A 125 -12.73 16.41 3.92
N PHE A 126 -11.94 15.71 4.75
CA PHE A 126 -10.49 15.70 4.63
C PHE A 126 -10.08 15.39 3.19
N ALA A 127 -9.01 16.07 2.77
CA ALA A 127 -8.34 15.84 1.51
C ALA A 127 -8.28 14.33 1.17
N PRO A 128 -8.78 13.90 0.00
CA PRO A 128 -8.80 12.48 -0.33
C PRO A 128 -7.37 11.94 -0.35
N PRO A 129 -7.12 10.72 0.15
CA PRO A 129 -5.77 10.17 0.26
C PRO A 129 -5.06 10.16 -1.10
N ARG A 130 -3.73 10.31 -1.11
CA ARG A 130 -2.92 10.36 -2.35
C ARG A 130 -3.30 9.29 -3.37
N ALA A 131 -3.49 8.04 -2.92
CA ALA A 131 -3.88 6.93 -3.79
C ALA A 131 -5.22 7.17 -4.53
N SER A 132 -6.21 7.76 -3.86
CA SER A 132 -7.49 8.09 -4.50
C SER A 132 -7.37 9.22 -5.52
N ARG A 133 -6.52 10.22 -5.27
CA ARG A 133 -6.24 11.30 -6.23
C ARG A 133 -5.51 10.77 -7.47
N LEU A 134 -4.53 9.89 -7.29
CA LEU A 134 -3.82 9.27 -8.41
C LEU A 134 -4.78 8.43 -9.28
N ARG A 135 -5.74 7.77 -8.63
CA ARG A 135 -6.78 7.03 -9.34
C ARG A 135 -7.68 7.95 -10.15
N THR A 136 -8.19 9.03 -9.57
CA THR A 136 -9.04 9.98 -10.32
C THR A 136 -8.29 10.59 -11.49
N GLN A 137 -7.03 11.00 -11.28
CA GLN A 137 -6.17 11.53 -12.35
C GLN A 137 -5.99 10.53 -13.51
N TYR A 138 -5.80 9.25 -13.22
CA TYR A 138 -5.70 8.22 -14.25
C TYR A 138 -7.03 8.04 -14.99
N GLU A 139 -8.15 7.96 -14.27
CA GLU A 139 -9.48 7.82 -14.87
C GLU A 139 -9.82 9.00 -15.78
N GLU A 140 -9.47 10.23 -15.38
CA GLU A 140 -9.65 11.46 -16.16
C GLU A 140 -8.73 11.51 -17.39
N ALA A 141 -7.45 11.14 -17.24
CA ALA A 141 -6.49 11.14 -18.34
C ALA A 141 -6.83 10.11 -19.42
N MET A 142 -7.34 8.94 -19.03
CA MET A 142 -7.72 7.87 -19.95
C MET A 142 -9.20 7.88 -20.32
N LEU A 143 -10.01 8.74 -19.70
CA LEU A 143 -11.48 8.78 -19.80
C LEU A 143 -12.13 7.41 -19.55
N VAL A 144 -11.56 6.61 -18.65
CA VAL A 144 -11.97 5.23 -18.35
C VAL A 144 -12.14 5.07 -16.85
N ARG A 145 -13.29 4.54 -16.42
CA ARG A 145 -13.53 4.26 -15.00
C ARG A 145 -12.97 2.90 -14.60
N LEU A 146 -12.12 2.88 -13.57
CA LEU A 146 -11.57 1.64 -13.03
C LEU A 146 -12.57 0.95 -12.10
N SER A 147 -12.73 -0.36 -12.24
CA SER A 147 -13.55 -1.17 -11.35
C SER A 147 -12.84 -1.47 -10.02
N GLU A 148 -13.55 -1.37 -8.89
CA GLU A 148 -13.02 -1.74 -7.58
C GLU A 148 -13.23 -3.22 -7.29
N THR A 149 -12.23 -3.87 -6.69
CA THR A 149 -12.39 -5.23 -6.17
C THR A 149 -13.15 -5.21 -4.84
N LYS A 150 -13.82 -6.33 -4.48
CA LYS A 150 -14.50 -6.48 -3.17
C LYS A 150 -13.55 -6.23 -2.00
N ARG A 151 -12.29 -6.65 -2.10
CA ARG A 151 -11.25 -6.46 -1.08
C ARG A 151 -10.90 -4.99 -0.89
N GLU A 152 -10.72 -4.26 -1.98
CA GLU A 152 -10.43 -2.83 -1.94
C GLU A 152 -11.60 -2.04 -1.33
N ARG A 153 -12.83 -2.40 -1.71
CA ARG A 153 -14.05 -1.82 -1.13
C ARG A 153 -14.13 -2.05 0.38
N ALA A 154 -13.80 -3.25 0.86
CA ALA A 154 -13.76 -3.57 2.29
C ALA A 154 -12.68 -2.74 3.02
N LYS A 155 -11.48 -2.62 2.44
CA LYS A 155 -10.39 -1.80 2.99
C LYS A 155 -10.79 -0.32 3.08
N ARG A 156 -11.45 0.22 2.05
CA ARG A 156 -11.95 1.61 2.07
C ARG A 156 -12.96 1.83 3.18
N ARG A 157 -13.88 0.88 3.40
CA ARG A 157 -14.86 0.95 4.51
C ARG A 157 -14.18 0.91 5.88
N GLN A 158 -13.19 0.04 6.06
CA GLN A 158 -12.41 -0.03 7.30
C GLN A 158 -11.66 1.28 7.55
N ALA A 159 -11.01 1.84 6.52
CA ALA A 159 -10.32 3.11 6.63
C ALA A 159 -11.27 4.28 6.97
N ALA A 160 -12.47 4.29 6.39
CA ALA A 160 -13.50 5.27 6.72
C ALA A 160 -14.00 5.12 8.17
N ALA A 161 -14.15 3.89 8.66
CA ALA A 161 -14.55 3.60 10.03
C ALA A 161 -13.46 3.93 11.07
N ALA A 162 -12.18 3.84 10.69
CA ALA A 162 -11.05 4.09 11.56
C ALA A 162 -10.80 5.58 11.89
N GLY A 163 -11.58 6.50 11.33
CA GLY A 163 -11.51 7.94 11.65
C GLY A 163 -10.15 8.57 11.33
N GLY A 164 -9.96 9.06 10.11
CA GLY A 164 -8.67 9.56 9.61
C GLY A 164 -8.06 10.76 10.35
N GLY A 165 -8.81 11.42 11.24
CA GLY A 165 -8.35 12.62 11.95
C GLY A 165 -7.37 12.34 13.10
N LEU A 166 -7.52 11.23 13.83
CA LEU A 166 -6.71 10.98 15.04
C LEU A 166 -5.25 10.68 14.72
N ALA A 167 -5.01 9.95 13.62
CA ALA A 167 -3.66 9.60 13.18
C ALA A 167 -2.82 10.83 12.84
N ALA A 168 -3.42 11.90 12.32
CA ALA A 168 -2.70 13.14 12.04
C ALA A 168 -2.20 13.81 13.33
N ILE A 169 -2.97 13.74 14.41
CA ILE A 169 -2.67 14.38 15.70
C ILE A 169 -1.58 13.62 16.46
N THR A 170 -1.47 12.30 16.33
CA THR A 170 -0.54 11.48 17.13
C THR A 170 0.84 11.25 16.47
N HIS A 171 1.07 11.74 15.24
CA HIS A 171 2.24 11.37 14.43
C HIS A 171 3.44 12.33 14.60
N PHE A 172 4.10 12.30 15.76
CA PHE A 172 5.26 13.17 16.08
C PHE A 172 6.64 12.55 15.84
N GLY A 173 6.73 11.22 15.80
CA GLY A 173 8.02 10.51 15.78
C GLY A 173 8.82 10.65 14.48
N ASP A 174 8.20 11.12 13.40
CA ASP A 174 8.85 11.19 12.09
C ASP A 174 9.87 12.35 11.99
N ILE A 175 9.84 13.33 12.91
CA ILE A 175 10.65 14.57 12.86
C ILE A 175 12.15 14.31 13.10
N GLY A 176 12.50 13.25 13.85
CA GLY A 176 13.90 12.98 14.25
C GLY A 176 14.89 12.92 13.07
N ALA A 177 14.45 12.47 11.89
CA ALA A 177 15.27 12.37 10.69
C ALA A 177 15.66 13.74 10.07
N LEU A 178 15.05 14.85 10.49
CA LEU A 178 15.38 16.20 10.02
C LEU A 178 16.40 16.90 10.92
N LEU A 179 16.33 16.69 12.24
CA LEU A 179 17.20 17.37 13.21
C LEU A 179 18.69 17.07 12.99
N GLU A 180 19.03 15.89 12.47
CA GLU A 180 20.40 15.52 12.11
C GLU A 180 21.01 16.44 11.04
N THR A 181 20.17 17.15 10.26
CA THR A 181 20.62 18.01 9.16
C THR A 181 20.68 19.49 9.52
N THR A 182 19.86 19.95 10.46
CA THR A 182 19.75 21.38 10.81
C THR A 182 20.98 21.91 11.56
N ASN A 183 21.74 21.03 12.20
CA ASN A 183 23.02 21.40 12.84
C ASN A 183 24.15 21.71 11.83
N GLN A 184 23.93 21.55 10.52
CA GLN A 184 24.93 21.79 9.48
C GLN A 184 24.76 23.13 8.73
N VAL A 185 23.78 23.97 9.12
CA VAL A 185 23.66 25.34 8.58
C VAL A 185 24.71 26.23 9.27
N SER A 186 25.93 26.19 8.76
CA SER A 186 26.96 27.18 9.10
C SER A 186 26.53 28.55 8.56
N PRO A 187 26.69 29.65 9.33
CA PRO A 187 26.42 30.99 8.82
C PRO A 187 27.45 31.30 7.73
N THR A 188 27.00 31.34 6.48
CA THR A 188 27.80 31.90 5.39
C THR A 188 28.07 33.37 5.70
N ALA A 189 29.32 33.70 5.98
CA ALA A 189 29.74 35.07 6.25
C ALA A 189 29.61 35.91 4.97
N PRO A 190 29.09 37.15 5.02
CA PRO A 190 29.02 38.00 3.85
C PRO A 190 30.43 38.34 3.34
N PRO A 191 30.62 38.49 2.01
CA PRO A 191 31.93 38.83 1.46
C PRO A 191 32.37 40.23 1.92
N PRO A 192 33.66 40.44 2.23
CA PRO A 192 34.16 41.78 2.53
C PRO A 192 34.07 42.66 1.28
N GLY A 193 33.51 43.86 1.46
CA GLY A 193 33.33 44.88 0.41
C GLY A 193 34.60 45.60 0.01
#